data_AF-A0A2M7AJ48-F1
#
_entry.id   AF-A0A2M7AJ48-F1
#
_cell.length_a   1.000
_cell.length_b   1.000
_cell.length_c   1.000
_cell.angle_alpha   90.00
_cell.angle_beta   90.00
_cell.angle_gamma   90.00
#
_symmetry.space_group_name_H-M   'P 1'
#
loop_
_entity.id
_entity.type
_entity.pdbx_description
1 polymer ?
#
loop_
_entity_poly.entity_id
_entity_poly.type
_entity_poly.pdbx_seq_one_letter_code
_entity_poly.pdbx_strand_id
1 'polypeptide(L)'
;MKTKTVQRFFLQSEAALVHQNGAQLSGPSKGVEIFLHTRENETAPCCAEVISGEHYAEIDLSFEGKALSDYDGVFFLPREVGEVLRDAGYAVPEECFA
;
A
#
# COMPACT_ATOMS: atom_id res chain seq x y z
N MET A 1 -13.91 -14.85 -6.08
CA MET A 1 -12.51 -15.19 -6.38
C MET A 1 -11.79 -15.27 -5.04
N LYS A 2 -11.04 -16.32 -4.71
CA LYS A 2 -10.32 -16.34 -3.44
C LYS A 2 -9.03 -15.53 -3.58
N THR A 3 -8.78 -14.62 -2.66
CA THR A 3 -7.51 -13.93 -2.53
C THR A 3 -6.77 -14.49 -1.32
N LYS A 4 -5.44 -14.60 -1.43
CA LYS A 4 -4.59 -14.72 -0.25
C LYS A 4 -4.32 -13.30 0.22
N THR A 5 -4.51 -13.06 1.50
CA THR A 5 -4.37 -11.73 2.08
C THR A 5 -3.35 -11.77 3.21
N VAL A 6 -2.40 -10.85 3.16
CA VAL A 6 -1.53 -10.52 4.30
C VAL A 6 -2.02 -9.21 4.88
N GLN A 7 -2.27 -9.18 6.19
CA GLN A 7 -2.82 -8.02 6.88
C GLN A 7 -1.84 -7.55 7.96
N ARG A 8 -1.62 -6.23 8.05
CA ARG A 8 -0.81 -5.64 9.11
C ARG A 8 -1.35 -4.28 9.53
N PHE A 9 -1.35 -4.04 10.84
CA PHE A 9 -1.80 -2.79 11.44
C PHE A 9 -0.63 -2.01 12.06
N PHE A 10 -0.58 -0.72 11.77
CA PHE A 10 0.44 0.23 12.19
C PHE A 10 -0.19 1.32 13.07
N LEU A 11 -0.18 1.09 14.39
CA LEU A 11 -0.85 1.97 15.36
C LEU A 11 -0.30 3.40 15.40
N GLN A 12 0.99 3.58 15.11
CA GLN A 12 1.68 4.88 15.20
C GLN A 12 1.65 5.67 13.89
N SER A 13 1.17 5.06 12.81
CA SER A 13 1.05 5.72 11.52
C SER A 13 -0.20 6.58 11.46
N GLU A 14 -0.15 7.62 10.63
CA GLU A 14 -1.25 8.54 10.40
C GLU A 14 -1.51 8.70 8.91
N ALA A 15 -2.77 8.84 8.51
CA ALA A 15 -3.15 9.07 7.12
C ALA A 15 -4.21 10.16 6.98
N ALA A 16 -4.12 10.92 5.90
CA ALA A 16 -5.09 11.95 5.52
C ALA A 16 -5.42 11.84 4.03
N LEU A 17 -6.59 12.34 3.63
CA LEU A 17 -6.94 12.46 2.21
C LEU A 17 -6.23 13.68 1.62
N VAL A 18 -5.53 13.46 0.50
CA VAL A 18 -4.83 14.51 -0.24
C VAL A 18 -5.37 14.51 -1.67
N HIS A 19 -5.80 15.68 -2.14
CA HIS A 19 -6.17 15.86 -3.54
C HIS A 19 -4.91 15.78 -4.42
N GLN A 20 -5.05 15.37 -5.69
CA GLN A 20 -3.94 15.25 -6.65
C GLN A 20 -3.09 16.53 -6.85
N ASN A 21 -3.58 17.70 -6.44
CA ASN A 21 -2.81 18.96 -6.47
C ASN A 21 -2.01 19.22 -5.18
N GLY A 22 -1.98 18.27 -4.24
CA GLY A 22 -1.31 18.36 -2.94
C GLY A 22 -2.15 18.98 -1.81
N ALA A 23 -3.40 19.40 -2.07
CA ALA A 23 -4.24 19.95 -1.01
C ALA A 23 -4.77 18.85 -0.07
N GLN A 24 -4.48 18.98 1.23
CA GLN A 24 -5.04 18.10 2.25
C GLN A 24 -6.53 18.40 2.46
N LEU A 25 -7.37 17.38 2.31
CA LEU A 25 -8.83 17.48 2.37
C LEU A 25 -9.41 17.06 3.73
N SER A 26 -8.68 16.26 4.50
CA SER A 26 -9.09 15.80 5.84
C SER A 26 -7.96 15.97 6.86
N GLY A 27 -8.31 16.04 8.14
CA GLY A 27 -7.32 15.90 9.22
C GLY A 27 -6.74 14.47 9.25
N PRO A 28 -5.52 14.29 9.76
CA PRO A 28 -4.92 12.96 9.87
C PRO A 28 -5.70 12.08 10.86
N SER A 29 -5.90 10.82 10.47
CA SER A 29 -6.43 9.75 11.31
C SER A 29 -5.29 8.85 11.77
N LYS A 30 -5.33 8.42 13.04
CA LYS A 30 -4.33 7.50 13.61
C LYS A 30 -4.65 6.05 13.30
N GLY A 31 -3.60 5.26 13.13
CA GLY A 31 -3.68 3.86 12.78
C GLY A 31 -3.85 3.70 11.27
N VAL A 32 -2.96 2.91 10.68
CA VAL A 32 -3.06 2.51 9.27
C VAL A 32 -3.08 0.99 9.21
N GLU A 33 -4.05 0.45 8.49
CA GLU A 33 -4.15 -0.96 8.21
C GLU A 33 -3.85 -1.22 6.74
N ILE A 34 -2.99 -2.20 6.48
CA ILE A 34 -2.57 -2.61 5.15
C ILE A 34 -3.07 -4.02 4.90
N PHE A 35 -3.78 -4.21 3.78
CA PHE A 35 -4.12 -5.53 3.25
C PHE A 35 -3.43 -5.72 1.92
N LEU A 36 -2.53 -6.70 1.85
CA LEU A 36 -1.83 -7.07 0.63
C LEU A 36 -2.54 -8.28 0.00
N HIS A 37 -3.11 -8.09 -1.18
CA HIS A 37 -3.91 -9.11 -1.85
C HIS A 37 -3.14 -9.80 -2.96
N THR A 38 -3.23 -11.13 -3.00
CA THR A 38 -2.65 -11.98 -4.06
C THR A 38 -3.76 -12.86 -4.62
N ARG A 39 -3.91 -12.91 -5.95
CA ARG A 39 -4.95 -13.74 -6.59
C ARG A 39 -4.62 -15.23 -6.43
N GLU A 40 -5.65 -16.09 -6.45
CA GLU A 40 -5.55 -17.53 -6.13
C GLU A 40 -4.45 -18.31 -6.89
N ASN A 41 -4.06 -17.84 -8.08
CA ASN A 41 -3.07 -18.47 -8.95
C ASN A 41 -1.87 -17.57 -9.28
N GLU A 42 -1.74 -16.43 -8.60
CA GLU A 42 -0.62 -15.53 -8.76
C GLU A 42 0.35 -15.70 -7.57
N THR A 43 1.62 -15.42 -7.82
CA THR A 43 2.64 -15.37 -6.77
C THR A 43 2.81 -13.95 -6.25
N ALA A 44 2.78 -12.98 -7.17
CA ALA A 44 2.88 -11.56 -6.88
C ALA A 44 1.56 -10.99 -6.34
N PRO A 45 1.60 -10.12 -5.33
CA PRO A 45 0.45 -9.31 -4.95
C PRO A 45 -0.06 -8.49 -6.13
N CYS A 46 -1.36 -8.34 -6.24
CA CYS A 46 -1.97 -7.51 -7.27
C CYS A 46 -2.25 -6.09 -6.77
N CYS A 47 -2.60 -5.93 -5.49
CA CYS A 47 -2.88 -4.62 -4.91
C CYS A 47 -2.64 -4.61 -3.40
N ALA A 48 -2.48 -3.40 -2.87
CA ALA A 48 -2.50 -3.11 -1.44
C ALA A 48 -3.68 -2.18 -1.13
N GLU A 49 -4.53 -2.58 -0.18
CA GLU A 49 -5.55 -1.71 0.39
C GLU A 49 -4.97 -1.03 1.64
N VAL A 50 -5.20 0.28 1.75
CA VAL A 50 -4.76 1.14 2.84
C VAL A 50 -5.99 1.73 3.52
N ILE A 51 -6.17 1.41 4.80
CA ILE A 51 -7.32 1.84 5.59
C ILE A 51 -6.87 2.65 6.80
N SER A 52 -7.51 3.79 7.03
CA SER A 52 -7.30 4.59 8.25
C SER A 52 -8.59 5.30 8.63
N GLY A 53 -9.20 4.89 9.74
CA GLY A 53 -10.52 5.38 10.13
C GLY A 53 -11.57 5.13 9.03
N GLU A 54 -12.17 6.21 8.53
CA GLU A 54 -13.16 6.18 7.43
C GLU A 54 -12.53 6.37 6.04
N HIS A 55 -11.20 6.38 5.95
CA HIS A 55 -10.48 6.56 4.70
C HIS A 55 -9.99 5.21 4.16
N TYR A 56 -10.23 4.98 2.87
CA TYR A 56 -9.85 3.77 2.14
C TYR A 56 -9.19 4.17 0.82
N ALA A 57 -8.08 3.52 0.49
CA ALA A 57 -7.45 3.60 -0.82
C ALA A 57 -6.98 2.19 -1.25
N GLU A 58 -7.06 1.90 -2.54
CA GLU A 58 -6.48 0.71 -3.14
C GLU A 58 -5.38 1.15 -4.09
N ILE A 59 -4.22 0.48 -4.02
CA ILE A 59 -3.04 0.76 -4.81
C ILE A 59 -2.74 -0.50 -5.62
N ASP A 60 -2.88 -0.43 -6.94
CA ASP A 60 -2.44 -1.52 -7.82
C ASP A 60 -0.91 -1.61 -7.82
N LEU A 61 -0.39 -2.83 -7.86
CA LEU A 61 1.04 -3.11 -7.76
C LEU A 61 1.52 -3.93 -8.97
N SER A 62 2.63 -3.53 -9.56
CA SER A 62 3.28 -4.25 -10.66
C SER A 62 4.70 -4.64 -10.29
N PHE A 63 5.11 -5.84 -10.71
CA PHE A 63 6.39 -6.42 -10.35
C PHE A 63 7.15 -6.98 -11.55
N GLU A 64 8.47 -6.75 -11.56
CA GLU A 64 9.41 -7.51 -12.37
C GLU A 64 10.05 -8.60 -11.48
N GLY A 65 9.49 -9.81 -11.56
CA GLY A 65 9.87 -10.89 -10.66
C GLY A 65 9.47 -10.58 -9.21
N LYS A 66 10.45 -10.27 -8.36
CA LYS A 66 10.23 -9.89 -6.95
C LYS A 66 10.47 -8.40 -6.68
N ALA A 67 10.90 -7.64 -7.67
CA ALA A 67 11.10 -6.20 -7.52
C ALA A 67 9.82 -5.46 -7.90
N LEU A 68 9.37 -4.55 -7.04
CA LEU A 68 8.30 -3.61 -7.38
C LEU A 68 8.80 -2.72 -8.53
N SER A 69 8.08 -2.75 -9.65
CA SER A 69 8.45 -2.01 -10.86
C SER A 69 7.54 -0.81 -11.10
N ASP A 70 6.27 -0.88 -10.66
CA ASP A 70 5.31 0.22 -10.81
C ASP A 70 4.15 0.08 -9.80
N TYR A 71 3.40 1.16 -9.58
CA TYR A 71 2.19 1.17 -8.77
C TYR A 71 1.22 2.29 -9.18
N ASP A 72 -0.09 2.09 -9.00
CA ASP A 72 -1.10 3.12 -9.30
C ASP A 72 -1.16 4.15 -8.17
N GLY A 73 -0.30 5.17 -8.28
CA GLY A 73 -0.22 6.27 -7.34
C GLY A 73 0.18 7.58 -8.01
N VAL A 74 -0.41 8.67 -7.55
CA VAL A 74 -0.07 10.04 -8.00
C VAL A 74 1.19 10.57 -7.30
N PHE A 75 1.44 10.07 -6.10
CA PHE A 75 2.57 10.46 -5.24
C PHE A 75 3.44 9.24 -4.96
N PHE A 76 4.01 9.20 -3.76
CA PHE A 76 4.85 8.12 -3.27
C PHE A 76 4.02 7.00 -2.65
N LEU A 77 4.56 5.80 -2.68
CA LEU A 77 4.00 4.65 -2.01
C LEU A 77 4.05 4.88 -0.48
N PRO A 78 2.99 4.58 0.27
CA PRO A 78 3.05 4.61 1.73
C PRO A 78 4.14 3.66 2.27
N ARG A 79 4.91 4.12 3.25
CA ARG A 79 6.03 3.35 3.85
C ARG A 79 5.55 2.00 4.39
N GLU A 80 4.38 1.99 5.00
CA GLU A 80 3.72 0.82 5.58
C GLU A 80 3.43 -0.26 4.53
N VAL A 81 3.03 0.12 3.31
CA VAL A 81 2.85 -0.82 2.19
C VAL A 81 4.19 -1.45 1.82
N GLY A 82 5.24 -0.63 1.74
CA GLY A 82 6.60 -1.08 1.48
C GLY A 82 7.12 -2.08 2.52
N GLU A 83 6.85 -1.84 3.80
CA GLU A 83 7.21 -2.77 4.88
C GLU A 83 6.51 -4.12 4.72
N VAL A 84 5.19 -4.13 4.46
CA VAL A 84 4.43 -5.38 4.28
C VAL A 84 4.92 -6.15 3.04
N LEU A 85 5.24 -5.46 1.95
CA LEU A 85 5.84 -6.07 0.76
C LEU A 85 7.21 -6.69 1.05
N ARG A 86 8.06 -6.00 1.80
CA ARG A 86 9.39 -6.49 2.20
C ARG A 86 9.30 -7.71 3.10
N ASP A 87 8.37 -7.71 4.06
CA ASP A 87 8.10 -8.87 4.92
C ASP A 87 7.61 -10.08 4.10
N ALA A 88 6.83 -9.84 3.04
CA ALA A 88 6.42 -10.86 2.08
C ALA A 88 7.55 -11.31 1.12
N GLY A 89 8.75 -10.74 1.25
CA GLY A 89 9.94 -11.12 0.50
C GLY A 89 10.05 -10.45 -0.87
N TYR A 90 9.40 -9.31 -1.08
CA TYR A 90 9.55 -8.46 -2.26
C TYR A 90 10.60 -7.36 -2.03
N ALA A 91 11.28 -6.96 -3.10
CA ALA A 91 12.17 -5.82 -3.09
C ALA A 91 11.37 -4.57 -3.47
N VAL A 92 11.39 -3.55 -2.59
CA VAL A 92 10.76 -2.26 -2.85
C VAL A 92 11.87 -1.20 -2.89
N PRO A 93 12.13 -0.57 -4.05
CA PRO A 93 13.14 0.49 -4.17
C PRO A 93 12.85 1.68 -3.24
N GLU A 94 13.90 2.36 -2.76
CA GLU A 94 13.73 3.48 -1.80
C GLU A 94 13.12 4.72 -2.45
N GLU A 95 13.33 4.89 -3.76
CA GLU A 95 12.75 5.96 -4.57
C GLU A 95 11.21 5.92 -4.62
N CYS A 96 10.58 4.79 -4.29
CA CYS A 96 9.13 4.68 -4.22
C CYS A 96 8.52 5.46 -3.03
N PHE A 97 9.32 5.92 -2.06
CA PHE A 97 8.83 6.50 -0.80
C PHE A 97 9.21 7.97 -0.56
N ALA A 98 9.65 8.70 -1.58
CA ALA A 98 10.33 9.98 -1.39
C ALA A 98 9.46 11.12 -0.83
#